data_AF-A0A2S9GC86-F1
#
_entry.id   AF-A0A2S9GC86-F1
#
_cell.length_a   1.000
_cell.length_b   1.000
_cell.length_c   1.000
_cell.angle_alpha   90.00
_cell.angle_beta   90.00
_cell.angle_gamma   90.00
#
_symmetry.space_group_name_H-M   'P 1'
#
loop_
_entity.id
_entity.type
_entity.pdbx_description
1 polymer ?
#
loop_
_entity_poly.entity_id
_entity_poly.type
_entity_poly.pdbx_seq_one_letter_code
_entity_poly.pdbx_strand_id
1 'polypeptide(L)' 'MFGLMQDRPLMISSLIEHATAFHGDAEIVSRLPEGPIRRTTWRGINEQSKQVANAMTELGVASGDRVATLA' A
#
# COMPACT_ATOMS: atom_id res chain seq x y z
N MET A 1 -33.81 -14.09 0.12
CA MET A 1 -33.58 -13.25 1.32
C MET A 1 -32.08 -13.25 1.58
N PHE A 2 -31.45 -12.08 1.73
CA PHE A 2 -30.02 -11.96 2.03
C PHE A 2 -29.79 -11.84 3.55
N GLY A 3 -28.55 -12.10 4.01
CA GLY A 3 -28.17 -11.92 5.41
C GLY A 3 -28.05 -10.45 5.82
N LEU A 4 -28.23 -10.15 7.11
CA LEU A 4 -28.10 -8.80 7.68
C LEU A 4 -26.67 -8.48 8.14
N MET A 5 -25.68 -9.15 7.55
CA MET A 5 -24.27 -8.97 7.91
C MET A 5 -23.69 -7.76 7.17
N GLN A 6 -22.59 -7.22 7.71
CA GLN A 6 -21.85 -6.16 7.04
C GLN A 6 -21.31 -6.66 5.69
N ASP A 7 -21.55 -5.90 4.63
CA ASP A 7 -21.02 -6.16 3.31
C ASP A 7 -19.78 -5.30 3.07
N ARG A 8 -18.60 -5.92 3.17
CA ARG A 8 -17.30 -5.25 2.95
C ARG A 8 -16.41 -6.12 2.06
N PRO A 9 -15.90 -5.59 0.94
CA PRO A 9 -15.02 -6.35 0.06
C PRO A 9 -13.66 -6.62 0.70
N LEU A 10 -13.08 -7.78 0.37
CA LEU A 10 -11.75 -8.17 0.82
C LEU A 10 -10.68 -7.53 -0.08
N MET A 11 -10.28 -6.31 0.26
CA MET A 11 -9.34 -5.50 -0.52
C MET A 11 -7.92 -5.58 0.06
N ILE A 12 -6.90 -5.69 -0.79
CA ILE A 12 -5.49 -5.59 -0.36
C ILE A 12 -5.21 -4.23 0.30
N SER A 13 -5.82 -3.15 -0.19
CA SER A 13 -5.71 -1.81 0.41
C SER A 13 -6.18 -1.77 1.87
N SER A 14 -7.15 -2.60 2.26
CA SER A 14 -7.62 -2.67 3.65
C SER A 14 -6.56 -3.20 4.62
N LEU A 15 -5.60 -4.00 4.13
CA LEU A 15 -4.51 -4.53 4.95
C LEU A 15 -3.52 -3.44 5.36
N ILE A 16 -3.11 -2.58 4.41
CA ILE A 16 -2.18 -1.48 4.70
C ILE A 16 -2.85 -0.36 5.52
N GLU A 17 -4.16 -0.16 5.35
CA GLU A 17 -4.96 0.69 6.22
C GLU A 17 -4.98 0.18 7.66
N HIS A 18 -5.22 -1.12 7.86
CA HIS A 18 -5.16 -1.75 9.18
C HIS A 18 -3.76 -1.63 9.80
N ALA A 19 -2.70 -1.94 9.05
CA ALA A 19 -1.32 -1.80 9.52
C ALA A 19 -1.01 -0.36 9.94
N THR A 20 -1.51 0.65 9.22
CA THR A 20 -1.33 2.06 9.59
C THR A 20 -2.09 2.43 10.86
N ALA A 21 -3.33 1.93 11.01
CA ALA A 21 -4.18 2.28 12.14
C ALA A 21 -3.68 1.70 13.47
N PHE A 22 -3.17 0.47 13.46
CA PHE A 22 -2.79 -0.25 14.69
C PHE A 22 -1.27 -0.37 14.89
N HIS A 23 -0.49 -0.26 13.82
CA HIS A 23 0.97 -0.45 13.82
C HIS A 23 1.71 0.66 13.08
N GLY A 24 1.10 1.86 12.97
CA GLY A 24 1.59 2.94 12.12
C GLY A 24 3.04 3.36 12.36
N ASP A 25 3.53 3.23 13.60
CA ASP A 25 4.88 3.65 14.00
C ASP A 25 5.87 2.48 14.05
N ALA A 26 5.44 1.25 13.75
CA ALA A 26 6.34 0.11 13.66
C ALA A 26 7.30 0.27 12.47
N GLU A 27 8.59 0.10 12.74
CA GLU A 27 9.66 0.39 11.81
C GLU A 27 9.76 -0.67 10.69
N ILE A 28 10.00 -0.20 9.47
CA ILE A 28 10.36 -0.98 8.29
C ILE A 28 11.77 -0.55 7.87
N VAL A 29 12.70 -1.50 7.90
CA VAL A 29 14.11 -1.28 7.56
C VAL A 29 14.44 -1.96 6.25
N SER A 30 14.93 -1.20 5.27
CA SER A 30 15.32 -1.70 3.95
C SER A 30 16.78 -1.37 3.66
N ARG A 31 17.54 -2.35 3.18
CA ARG A 31 18.87 -2.11 2.60
C ARG A 31 18.69 -1.85 1.11
N LEU A 32 19.15 -0.70 0.65
CA LEU A 32 19.08 -0.34 -0.77
C LEU A 32 20.19 -1.05 -1.56
N PRO A 33 20.00 -1.32 -2.87
CA PRO A 33 21.02 -1.96 -3.71
C PRO A 33 22.36 -1.22 -3.72
N GLU A 34 22.33 0.10 -3.56
CA GLU A 34 23.51 0.97 -3.51
C GLU A 34 24.25 0.89 -2.16
N GLY A 35 23.68 0.21 -1.16
CA GLY A 35 24.27 -0.01 0.17
C GLY A 35 23.62 0.72 1.36
N PRO A 36 23.06 1.94 1.24
CA PRO A 36 22.44 2.64 2.36
C PRO A 36 21.28 1.89 3.01
N ILE A 37 21.10 2.08 4.32
CA ILE A 37 19.93 1.57 5.04
C ILE A 37 18.89 2.67 5.13
N ARG A 38 17.73 2.44 4.52
CA ARG A 38 16.54 3.28 4.63
C ARG A 38 15.64 2.75 5.75
N ARG A 39 15.15 3.66 6.59
CA ARG A 39 14.16 3.37 7.64
C ARG A 39 12.89 4.16 7.37
N THR A 40 11.75 3.55 7.63
CA THR A 40 10.43 4.17 7.55
C THR A 40 9.47 3.41 8.46
N THR A 41 8.18 3.71 8.42
CA THR A 41 7.15 3.05 9.22
C THR A 41 5.97 2.62 8.35
N TRP A 42 5.04 1.82 8.88
CA TRP A 42 3.80 1.49 8.16
C TRP A 42 3.01 2.73 7.73
N ARG A 43 2.98 3.77 8.56
CA ARG A 43 2.37 5.06 8.21
C ARG A 43 3.05 5.69 7.01
N GLY A 44 4.40 5.76 7.03
CA GLY A 44 5.18 6.33 5.94
C GLY A 44 5.04 5.56 4.63
N ILE A 45 4.97 4.23 4.68
CA ILE A 45 4.73 3.40 3.50
C ILE A 45 3.31 3.61 2.96
N ASN A 46 2.28 3.67 3.81
CA ASN A 46 0.91 3.91 3.35
C ASN A 46 0.75 5.26 2.65
N GLU A 47 1.33 6.32 3.20
CA GLU A 47 1.34 7.64 2.55
C GLU A 47 2.00 7.58 1.16
N GLN A 48 3.16 6.92 1.05
CA GLN A 48 3.85 6.75 -0.24
C GLN A 48 3.06 5.86 -1.21
N SER A 49 2.45 4.76 -0.75
CA SER A 49 1.62 3.90 -1.60
C SER A 49 0.46 4.65 -2.22
N LYS A 50 -0.19 5.56 -1.46
CA LYS A 50 -1.26 6.42 -1.99
C LYS A 50 -0.74 7.40 -3.03
N GLN A 51 0.42 8.02 -2.79
CA GLN A 51 1.05 8.93 -3.76
C GLN A 51 1.38 8.20 -5.07
N VAL A 52 1.94 6.99 -4.99
CA VAL A 52 2.22 6.17 -6.18
C VAL A 52 0.94 5.80 -6.92
N ALA A 53 -0.14 5.42 -6.22
CA ALA A 53 -1.43 5.11 -6.84
C ALA A 53 -2.02 6.31 -7.60
N ASN A 54 -1.94 7.52 -7.01
CA ASN A 54 -2.37 8.75 -7.68
C ASN A 54 -1.51 9.05 -8.90
N ALA A 55 -0.18 8.94 -8.79
CA ALA A 55 0.72 9.14 -9.92
C ALA A 55 0.47 8.13 -11.06
N MET A 56 0.19 6.86 -10.74
CA MET A 56 -0.19 5.86 -11.73
C MET A 56 -1.48 6.22 -12.47
N THR A 57 -2.45 6.78 -11.75
CA THR A 57 -3.70 7.27 -12.34
C THR A 57 -3.42 8.43 -13.30
N GLU A 58 -2.57 9.37 -12.92
CA GLU A 58 -2.14 10.49 -13.78
C GLU A 58 -1.37 10.02 -15.02
N LEU A 59 -0.58 8.94 -14.90
CA LEU A 59 0.11 8.29 -16.02
C LEU A 59 -0.82 7.48 -16.94
N GLY A 60 -2.11 7.40 -16.63
CA GLY A 60 -3.12 6.75 -17.47
C GLY A 60 -3.30 5.25 -17.23
N VAL A 61 -2.80 4.71 -16.11
CA VAL A 61 -3.03 3.30 -15.73
C VAL A 61 -4.51 3.10 -15.41
N ALA A 62 -5.17 2.20 -16.12
CA ALA A 62 -6.59 1.89 -15.95
C ALA A 62 -6.81 0.63 -15.09
N SER A 63 -8.06 0.44 -14.66
CA SER A 63 -8.46 -0.79 -13.96
C SER A 63 -8.24 -2.02 -14.86
N GLY A 64 -7.53 -3.02 -14.34
CA GLY A 64 -7.17 -4.24 -15.10
C GLY A 64 -5.86 -4.15 -15.87
N ASP A 65 -5.21 -2.99 -15.90
CA ASP A 65 -3.87 -2.86 -16.48
C ASP A 65 -2.81 -3.55 -15.63
N ARG A 66 -1.73 -3.96 -16.29
CA ARG A 66 -0.61 -4.64 -15.65
C ARG A 66 0.46 -3.62 -15.29
N VAL A 67 0.91 -3.65 -14.03
CA VAL A 67 2.05 -2.87 -13.54
C VAL A 67 3.16 -3.86 -13.19
N ALA A 68 4.28 -3.80 -13.91
CA ALA A 68 5.40 -4.70 -13.72
C ALA A 68 6.47 -4.09 -12.81
N THR A 69 7.14 -4.94 -12.04
CA THR A 69 8.31 -4.59 -11.23
C THR A 69 9.47 -5.53 -11.55
N LEU A 70 10.68 -5.00 -11.69
CA LEU A 70 11.92 -5.78 -11.73
C LEU A 70 12.68 -5.47 -10.43
N ALA A 71 12.80 -6.45 -9.56
CA ALA A 71 13.37 -6.32 -8.21
C ALA A 71 14.62 -7.20 -8.07
#